data_AF-A0A2A6JJ15-F1
#
_entry.id   AF-A0A2A6JJ15-F1
#
_cell.length_a   1.000
_cell.length_b   1.000
_cell.length_c   1.000
_cell.angle_alpha   90.00
_cell.angle_beta   90.00
_cell.angle_gamma   90.00
#
_symmetry.space_group_name_H-M   'P 1'
#
loop_
_entity.id
_entity.type
_entity.pdbx_description
1 polymer ?
#
loop_
_entity_poly.entity_id
_entity_poly.type
_entity_poly.pdbx_seq_one_letter_code
_entity_poly.pdbx_strand_id
1 'polypeptide(L)'
;MKLAHRCNCQLRELVEAVLQDQLEGIVRAGDDLTFPNLFVNLKEAQEMRRRVVKQKIGIKLLTIRDAAAVLKTTQVKVYPLVRSGLLPSISRLHPSTRKRQFFIEPEALEEFQRLHISIAGIASIYGTRADIIARRMELLGIEPSFDPGGRTGRFYRRSDLDKFTFDRLAA
;
A
#
# COMPACT_ATOMS: atom_id res chain seq x y z
N MET A 1 11.88 18.97 33.58
CA MET A 1 12.50 20.21 34.12
C MET A 1 13.62 20.01 35.16
N LYS A 2 13.94 18.80 35.65
CA LYS A 2 14.96 18.62 36.71
C LYS A 2 16.45 18.64 36.27
N LEU A 3 16.75 18.55 34.97
CA LEU A 3 18.14 18.47 34.45
C LEU A 3 18.81 19.84 34.23
N ALA A 4 18.12 20.78 33.58
CA ALA A 4 18.64 22.13 33.31
C ALA A 4 19.06 22.87 34.60
N HIS A 5 18.27 22.72 35.67
CA HIS A 5 18.58 23.34 36.95
C HIS A 5 19.80 22.72 37.66
N ARG A 6 20.12 21.45 37.40
CA ARG A 6 21.29 20.76 37.99
C ARG A 6 22.59 21.05 37.25
N CYS A 7 22.52 21.32 35.95
CA CYS A 7 23.68 21.68 35.14
C CYS A 7 23.90 23.20 35.01
N ASN A 8 23.15 24.01 35.77
CA ASN A 8 23.20 25.47 35.76
C ASN A 8 23.15 26.10 34.35
N CYS A 9 22.45 25.46 33.42
CA CYS A 9 22.30 25.88 32.03
C CYS A 9 20.83 26.09 31.72
N GLN A 10 20.56 26.97 30.77
CA GLN A 10 19.21 27.18 30.30
C GLN A 10 18.78 25.98 29.46
N LEU A 11 17.47 25.67 29.46
CA LEU A 11 16.91 24.60 28.63
C LEU A 11 17.26 24.79 27.13
N ARG A 12 17.39 26.04 26.70
CA ARG A 12 17.80 26.40 25.34
C ARG A 12 19.21 25.90 25.00
N GLU A 13 20.19 26.16 25.87
CA GLU A 13 21.59 25.76 25.67
C GLU A 13 21.73 24.24 25.63
N LEU A 14 20.96 23.54 26.47
CA LEU A 14 20.87 22.08 26.43
C LEU A 14 20.27 21.56 25.11
N VAL A 15 19.20 22.19 24.61
CA VAL A 15 18.60 21.80 23.32
C VAL A 15 19.55 22.10 22.16
N GLU A 16 20.27 23.22 22.18
CA GLU A 16 21.28 23.58 21.17
C GLU A 16 22.44 22.58 21.17
N ALA A 17 22.97 22.21 22.34
CA ALA A 17 24.00 21.20 22.48
C ALA A 17 23.55 19.82 21.97
N VAL A 18 22.27 19.46 22.17
CA VAL A 18 21.69 18.23 21.58
C VAL A 18 21.62 18.32 20.06
N LEU A 19 21.16 19.46 19.51
CA LEU A 19 21.02 19.63 18.06
C LEU A 19 22.37 19.71 17.33
N GLN A 20 23.42 20.14 18.04
CA GLN A 20 24.80 20.24 17.53
C GLN A 20 25.65 18.98 17.79
N ASP A 21 25.04 17.91 18.30
CA ASP A 21 25.71 16.64 18.64
C ASP A 21 26.87 16.77 19.65
N GLN A 22 26.75 17.70 20.60
CA GLN A 22 27.77 17.99 21.61
C GLN A 22 27.58 17.20 22.92
N LEU A 23 26.63 16.27 22.97
CA LEU A 23 26.32 15.46 24.16
C LEU A 23 26.34 13.97 23.82
N GLU A 24 27.25 13.22 24.45
CA GLU A 24 27.45 11.80 24.17
C GLU A 24 26.48 10.85 24.94
N GLY A 25 25.65 11.38 25.84
CA GLY A 25 24.90 10.61 26.84
C GLY A 25 23.41 10.92 26.93
N ILE A 26 22.72 11.08 25.80
CA ILE A 26 21.30 11.47 25.79
C ILE A 26 20.40 10.24 25.99
N VAL A 27 19.81 10.12 27.19
CA VAL A 27 18.89 9.04 27.52
C VAL A 27 17.47 9.60 27.72
N ARG A 28 16.48 9.00 27.05
CA ARG A 28 15.07 9.34 27.24
C ARG A 28 14.51 8.58 28.45
N ALA A 29 14.05 9.32 29.46
CA ALA A 29 13.30 8.77 30.59
C ALA A 29 11.81 9.08 30.43
N GLY A 30 10.98 8.04 30.26
CA GLY A 30 9.53 8.14 30.11
C GLY A 30 9.04 8.36 28.67
N ASP A 31 7.74 8.09 28.46
CA ASP A 31 7.10 8.16 27.15
C ASP A 31 6.47 9.53 26.83
N ASP A 32 6.19 10.35 27.84
CA ASP A 32 5.50 11.62 27.66
C ASP A 32 6.48 12.79 27.61
N LEU A 33 6.59 13.41 26.43
CA LEU A 33 7.37 14.63 26.22
C LEU A 33 6.57 15.58 25.34
N THR A 34 6.09 16.67 25.93
CA THR A 34 5.37 17.74 25.23
C THR A 34 6.24 19.00 25.16
N PHE A 35 6.43 19.52 23.95
CA PHE A 35 7.09 20.81 23.72
C PHE A 35 6.04 21.83 23.27
N PRO A 36 5.48 22.64 24.19
CA PRO A 36 4.34 23.50 23.88
C PRO A 36 4.63 24.59 22.84
N ASN A 37 5.90 24.98 22.65
CA ASN A 37 6.31 26.06 21.76
C ASN A 37 7.31 25.61 20.66
N LEU A 38 7.34 24.31 20.34
CA LEU A 38 8.18 23.81 19.25
C LEU A 38 7.42 23.89 17.92
N PHE A 39 7.76 24.91 17.12
CA PHE A 39 7.25 25.04 15.77
C PHE A 39 8.17 24.29 14.80
N VAL A 40 7.69 23.17 14.28
CA VAL A 40 8.34 22.43 13.20
C VAL A 40 7.57 22.59 11.90
N ASN A 41 8.26 22.50 10.77
CA ASN A 41 7.59 22.38 9.49
C ASN A 41 6.81 21.06 9.45
N LEU A 42 5.47 21.16 9.45
CA LEU A 42 4.59 20.01 9.52
C LEU A 42 4.77 19.07 8.31
N LYS A 43 5.03 19.61 7.11
CA LYS A 43 5.23 18.78 5.92
C LYS A 43 6.51 17.96 6.04
N GLU A 44 7.59 18.60 6.43
CA GLU A 44 8.88 17.95 6.63
C GLU A 44 8.84 16.88 7.73
N ALA A 45 8.22 17.20 8.87
CA ALA A 45 8.03 16.26 9.97
C ALA A 45 7.17 15.04 9.55
N GLN A 46 6.13 15.27 8.75
CA GLN A 46 5.30 14.19 8.20
C GLN A 46 6.07 13.32 7.21
N GLU A 47 6.92 13.91 6.36
CA GLU A 47 7.75 13.18 5.40
C GLU A 47 8.83 12.35 6.09
N MET A 48 9.55 12.93 7.06
CA MET A 48 10.52 12.23 7.90
C MET A 48 9.85 11.03 8.58
N ARG A 49 8.67 11.24 9.18
CA ARG A 49 7.91 10.16 9.82
C ARG A 49 7.50 9.08 8.82
N ARG A 50 7.06 9.43 7.60
CA ARG A 50 6.74 8.45 6.54
C ARG A 50 7.96 7.62 6.16
N ARG A 51 9.14 8.23 6.03
CA ARG A 51 10.40 7.53 5.72
C ARG A 51 10.77 6.51 6.81
N VAL A 52 10.74 6.93 8.08
CA VAL A 52 11.04 6.04 9.22
C VAL A 52 10.03 4.89 9.32
N VAL A 53 8.75 5.17 9.08
CA VAL A 53 7.70 4.13 9.10
C VAL A 53 7.91 3.14 7.96
N LYS A 54 8.25 3.60 6.75
CA LYS A 54 8.57 2.73 5.61
C LYS A 54 9.78 1.83 5.88
N GLN A 55 10.81 2.36 6.55
CA GLN A 55 11.96 1.56 6.99
C GLN A 55 11.55 0.49 8.02
N LYS A 56 10.70 0.83 9.00
CA LYS A 56 10.25 -0.12 10.05
C LYS A 56 9.28 -1.21 9.55
N ILE A 57 8.44 -0.91 8.56
CA ILE A 57 7.51 -1.90 7.98
C ILE A 57 8.28 -2.99 7.21
N GLY A 58 9.48 -2.66 6.74
CA GLY A 58 10.23 -3.43 5.76
C GLY A 58 10.15 -2.69 4.43
N ILE A 59 11.30 -2.25 3.92
CA ILE A 59 11.48 -1.30 2.80
C ILE A 59 10.74 -1.75 1.52
N LYS A 60 10.41 -3.03 1.42
CA LYS A 60 9.78 -3.65 0.25
C LYS A 60 8.25 -3.73 0.31
N LEU A 61 7.61 -3.72 1.48
CA LEU A 61 6.17 -3.97 1.55
C LEU A 61 5.33 -2.79 1.02
N LEU A 62 4.37 -3.10 0.15
CA LEU A 62 3.43 -2.16 -0.44
C LEU A 62 2.16 -2.06 0.41
N THR A 63 1.63 -0.84 0.57
CA THR A 63 0.28 -0.67 1.13
C THR A 63 -0.78 -1.04 0.09
N ILE A 64 -2.03 -1.25 0.50
CA ILE A 64 -3.17 -1.43 -0.43
C ILE A 64 -3.29 -0.26 -1.42
N ARG A 65 -2.96 0.95 -0.97
CA ARG A 65 -2.94 2.14 -1.82
C ARG A 65 -1.88 2.04 -2.91
N ASP A 66 -0.66 1.64 -2.54
CA ASP A 66 0.45 1.52 -3.49
C ASP A 66 0.17 0.38 -4.48
N ALA A 67 -0.31 -0.76 -4.00
CA ALA A 67 -0.71 -1.89 -4.84
C ALA A 67 -1.83 -1.50 -5.83
N ALA A 68 -2.82 -0.70 -5.40
CA ALA A 68 -3.86 -0.20 -6.29
C ALA A 68 -3.30 0.68 -7.41
N ALA A 69 -2.32 1.53 -7.09
CA ALA A 69 -1.64 2.36 -8.09
C ALA A 69 -0.88 1.51 -9.13
N VAL A 70 -0.14 0.49 -8.68
CA VAL A 70 0.59 -0.43 -9.56
C VAL A 70 -0.36 -1.24 -10.45
N LEU A 71 -1.47 -1.73 -9.90
CA LEU A 71 -2.52 -2.43 -10.65
C LEU A 71 -3.40 -1.50 -11.51
N LYS A 72 -3.13 -0.18 -11.50
CA LYS A 72 -3.94 0.86 -12.18
C LYS A 72 -5.44 0.74 -11.87
N THR A 73 -5.76 0.50 -10.61
CA THR A 73 -7.13 0.27 -10.12
C THR A 73 -7.40 1.06 -8.84
N THR A 74 -8.57 0.87 -8.23
CA THR A 74 -8.95 1.53 -6.98
C THR A 74 -8.75 0.60 -5.78
N GLN A 75 -8.52 1.18 -4.60
CA GLN A 75 -8.37 0.40 -3.36
C GLN A 75 -9.59 -0.49 -3.09
N VAL A 76 -10.80 -0.02 -3.44
CA VAL A 76 -12.06 -0.76 -3.32
C VAL A 76 -12.03 -2.07 -4.10
N LYS A 77 -11.29 -2.14 -5.22
CA LYS A 77 -11.12 -3.37 -6.00
C LYS A 77 -9.98 -4.26 -5.51
N VAL A 78 -8.98 -3.69 -4.84
CA VAL A 78 -7.86 -4.46 -4.27
C VAL A 78 -8.23 -5.15 -2.96
N TYR A 79 -9.03 -4.49 -2.11
CA TYR A 79 -9.46 -5.07 -0.83
C TYR A 79 -10.10 -6.46 -0.97
N PRO A 80 -11.03 -6.68 -1.91
CA PRO A 80 -11.61 -7.99 -2.15
C PRO A 80 -10.59 -9.06 -2.59
N LEU A 81 -9.60 -8.70 -3.41
CA LEU A 81 -8.52 -9.62 -3.83
C LEU A 81 -7.67 -10.09 -2.65
N VAL A 82 -7.39 -9.17 -1.73
CA VAL A 82 -6.63 -9.45 -0.51
C VAL A 82 -7.46 -10.28 0.46
N ARG A 83 -8.75 -9.96 0.60
CA ARG A 83 -9.70 -10.68 1.48
C ARG A 83 -9.98 -12.11 0.99
N SER A 84 -10.03 -12.32 -0.32
CA SER A 84 -10.21 -13.66 -0.91
C SER A 84 -8.95 -14.51 -0.90
N GLY A 85 -7.80 -13.91 -0.60
CA GLY A 85 -6.49 -14.57 -0.64
C GLY A 85 -5.92 -14.74 -2.05
N LEU A 86 -6.62 -14.28 -3.10
CA LEU A 86 -6.09 -14.34 -4.46
C LEU A 86 -4.86 -13.43 -4.63
N LEU A 87 -4.81 -12.31 -3.91
CA LEU A 87 -3.61 -11.49 -3.78
C LEU A 87 -3.00 -11.74 -2.38
N PRO A 88 -1.88 -12.49 -2.28
CA PRO A 88 -1.23 -12.75 -1.01
C PRO A 88 -0.89 -11.47 -0.27
N SER A 89 -1.15 -11.46 1.04
CA SER A 89 -0.90 -10.30 1.88
C SER A 89 -0.51 -10.70 3.29
N ILE A 90 0.17 -9.79 3.97
CA ILE A 90 0.62 -9.94 5.35
C ILE A 90 -0.08 -8.88 6.19
N SER A 91 -0.75 -9.30 7.26
CA SER A 91 -1.30 -8.37 8.25
C SER A 91 -0.21 -7.92 9.23
N ARG A 92 0.07 -6.62 9.27
CA ARG A 92 1.02 -6.04 10.23
C ARG A 92 0.44 -4.82 10.92
N LEU A 93 0.94 -4.53 12.12
CA LEU A 93 0.63 -3.29 12.81
C LEU A 93 1.30 -2.12 12.09
N HIS A 94 0.52 -1.18 11.59
CA HIS A 94 1.07 0.01 10.97
C HIS A 94 1.74 0.90 12.04
N PRO A 95 3.06 1.15 11.99
CA PRO A 95 3.79 1.80 13.08
C PRO A 95 3.29 3.21 13.42
N SER A 96 2.80 3.96 12.42
CA SER A 96 2.28 5.32 12.62
C SER A 96 0.90 5.36 13.30
N THR A 97 -0.04 4.55 12.81
CA THR A 97 -1.45 4.59 13.25
C THR A 97 -1.75 3.57 14.33
N ARG A 98 -0.82 2.63 14.59
CA ARG A 98 -0.99 1.45 15.46
C ARG A 98 -2.24 0.63 15.12
N LYS A 99 -2.71 0.68 13.86
CA LYS A 99 -3.82 -0.14 13.37
C LYS A 99 -3.25 -1.31 12.57
N ARG A 100 -3.85 -2.50 12.69
CA ARG A 100 -3.52 -3.62 11.81
C ARG A 100 -3.97 -3.29 10.38
N GLN A 101 -3.07 -3.43 9.43
CA GLN A 101 -3.31 -3.19 8.01
C GLN A 101 -2.69 -4.32 7.20
N PHE A 102 -3.23 -4.54 5.99
CA PHE A 102 -2.69 -5.49 5.04
C PHE A 102 -1.60 -4.82 4.21
N PHE A 103 -0.51 -5.55 4.04
CA PHE A 103 0.62 -5.20 3.21
C PHE A 103 0.85 -6.30 2.17
N ILE A 104 1.34 -5.92 1.00
CA ILE A 104 1.56 -6.82 -0.13
C ILE A 104 3.03 -6.78 -0.48
N GLU A 105 3.62 -7.96 -0.70
CA GLU A 105 4.99 -8.05 -1.20
C GLU A 105 5.02 -7.67 -2.70
N PRO A 106 5.99 -6.87 -3.17
CA PRO A 106 6.12 -6.53 -4.58
C PRO A 106 6.13 -7.76 -5.49
N GLU A 107 6.86 -8.79 -5.08
CA GLU A 107 6.98 -10.05 -5.81
C GLU A 107 5.62 -10.77 -5.94
N ALA A 108 4.80 -10.73 -4.88
CA ALA A 108 3.43 -11.28 -4.93
C ALA A 108 2.52 -10.48 -5.87
N LEU A 109 2.71 -9.17 -5.96
CA LEU A 109 1.96 -8.31 -6.86
C LEU A 109 2.35 -8.53 -8.34
N GLU A 110 3.65 -8.67 -8.60
CA GLU A 110 4.20 -8.99 -9.92
C GLU A 110 3.72 -10.38 -10.38
N GLU A 111 3.78 -11.37 -9.50
CA GLU A 111 3.24 -12.72 -9.73
C GLU A 111 1.75 -12.65 -10.10
N PHE A 112 0.97 -11.89 -9.33
CA PHE A 112 -0.45 -11.71 -9.60
C PHE A 112 -0.69 -11.10 -10.99
N GLN A 113 0.07 -10.08 -11.40
CA GLN A 113 -0.04 -9.47 -12.74
C GLN A 113 0.39 -10.41 -13.88
N ARG A 114 1.34 -11.31 -13.60
CA ARG A 114 1.82 -12.32 -14.54
C ARG A 114 0.83 -13.45 -14.73
N LEU A 115 0.08 -13.81 -13.69
CA LEU A 115 -0.90 -14.89 -13.74
C LEU A 115 -2.30 -14.42 -14.09
N HIS A 116 -2.67 -13.20 -13.70
CA HIS A 116 -4.03 -12.70 -13.81
C HIS A 116 -4.12 -11.42 -14.64
N ILE A 117 -5.28 -11.20 -15.22
CA ILE A 117 -5.62 -9.99 -15.94
C ILE A 117 -7.05 -9.58 -15.58
N SER A 118 -7.28 -8.28 -15.43
CA SER A 118 -8.63 -7.78 -15.20
C SER A 118 -9.46 -7.86 -16.49
N ILE A 119 -10.78 -8.01 -16.36
CA ILE A 119 -11.70 -7.96 -17.51
C ILE A 119 -11.56 -6.66 -18.32
N ALA A 120 -11.25 -5.54 -17.64
CA ALA A 120 -10.98 -4.27 -18.31
C ALA A 120 -9.65 -4.29 -19.08
N GLY A 121 -8.64 -4.97 -18.58
CA GLY A 121 -7.38 -5.20 -19.29
C GLY A 121 -7.58 -6.03 -20.55
N ILE A 122 -8.39 -7.08 -20.49
CA ILE A 122 -8.75 -7.88 -21.68
C ILE A 122 -9.51 -7.00 -22.68
N ALA A 123 -10.52 -6.26 -22.22
CA ALA A 123 -11.30 -5.37 -23.08
C ALA A 123 -10.44 -4.31 -23.78
N SER A 124 -9.41 -3.79 -23.10
CA SER A 124 -8.43 -2.89 -23.69
C SER A 124 -7.60 -3.54 -24.79
N ILE A 125 -7.23 -4.83 -24.66
CA ILE A 125 -6.47 -5.57 -25.69
C ILE A 125 -7.30 -5.73 -26.96
N TYR A 126 -8.60 -6.05 -26.83
CA TYR A 126 -9.51 -6.24 -27.95
C TYR A 126 -10.20 -4.95 -28.42
N GLY A 127 -9.92 -3.81 -27.79
CA GLY A 127 -10.50 -2.51 -28.11
C GLY A 127 -12.03 -2.52 -28.07
N THR A 128 -12.61 -3.07 -27.00
CA THR A 128 -14.06 -3.18 -26.80
C THR A 128 -14.42 -2.91 -25.33
N ARG A 129 -15.69 -3.09 -24.96
CA ARG A 129 -16.18 -2.91 -23.60
C ARG A 129 -16.04 -4.19 -22.76
N ALA A 130 -15.81 -4.00 -21.46
CA ALA A 130 -15.62 -5.10 -20.52
C ALA A 130 -16.85 -6.02 -20.35
N ASP A 131 -18.06 -5.49 -20.53
CA ASP A 131 -19.29 -6.27 -20.47
C ASP A 131 -19.47 -7.20 -21.68
N ILE A 132 -19.01 -6.79 -22.86
CA ILE A 132 -18.98 -7.62 -24.07
C ILE A 132 -18.00 -8.78 -23.88
N ILE A 133 -16.79 -8.51 -23.40
CA ILE A 133 -15.81 -9.56 -23.08
C ILE A 133 -16.37 -10.51 -22.02
N ALA A 134 -16.98 -9.99 -20.95
CA ALA A 134 -17.52 -10.82 -19.88
C ALA A 134 -18.59 -11.79 -20.40
N ARG A 135 -19.51 -11.30 -21.25
CA ARG A 135 -20.53 -12.15 -21.88
C ARG A 135 -19.91 -13.20 -22.80
N ARG A 136 -18.86 -12.84 -23.56
CA ARG A 136 -18.17 -13.79 -24.43
C ARG A 136 -17.42 -14.87 -23.64
N MET A 137 -16.75 -14.50 -22.55
CA MET A 137 -16.11 -15.44 -21.63
C MET A 137 -17.14 -16.43 -21.06
N GLU A 138 -18.30 -15.94 -20.62
CA GLU A 138 -19.41 -16.78 -20.13
C GLU A 138 -19.91 -17.75 -21.21
N LEU A 139 -20.09 -17.31 -22.45
CA LEU A 139 -20.51 -18.18 -23.57
C LEU A 139 -19.48 -19.25 -23.93
N LEU A 140 -18.19 -18.97 -23.71
CA LEU A 140 -17.09 -19.92 -23.91
C LEU A 140 -16.85 -20.82 -22.69
N GLY A 141 -17.64 -20.68 -21.61
CA GLY A 141 -17.47 -21.43 -20.37
C GLY A 141 -16.20 -21.07 -19.60
N ILE A 142 -15.64 -19.88 -19.84
CA ILE A 142 -14.43 -19.40 -19.16
C ILE A 142 -14.83 -18.67 -17.88
N GLU A 143 -14.55 -19.29 -16.75
CA GLU A 143 -14.87 -18.74 -15.44
C GLU A 143 -13.79 -17.75 -14.93
N PRO A 144 -14.19 -16.68 -14.22
CA PRO A 144 -13.23 -15.77 -13.61
C PRO A 144 -12.52 -16.44 -12.43
N SER A 145 -11.21 -16.26 -12.34
CA SER A 145 -10.42 -16.58 -11.14
C SER A 145 -10.86 -15.81 -9.89
N PHE A 146 -11.53 -14.67 -10.08
CA PHE A 146 -12.11 -13.87 -9.02
C PHE A 146 -13.29 -13.06 -9.53
N ASP A 147 -14.43 -13.17 -8.84
CA ASP A 147 -15.63 -12.36 -9.07
C ASP A 147 -16.06 -11.68 -7.76
N PRO A 148 -16.02 -10.34 -7.68
CA PRO A 148 -16.50 -9.61 -6.50
C PRO A 148 -18.03 -9.48 -6.42
N GLY A 149 -18.79 -10.24 -7.21
CA GLY A 149 -20.26 -10.18 -7.27
C GLY A 149 -20.78 -9.20 -8.33
N GLY A 150 -19.96 -8.86 -9.33
CA GLY A 150 -20.32 -7.90 -10.37
C GLY A 150 -19.40 -7.98 -11.58
N ARG A 151 -19.92 -7.65 -12.77
CA ARG A 151 -19.17 -7.72 -14.04
C ARG A 151 -17.92 -6.83 -14.04
N THR A 152 -17.94 -5.70 -13.32
CA THR A 152 -16.82 -4.77 -13.22
C THR A 152 -15.92 -5.13 -12.05
N GLY A 153 -14.74 -5.68 -12.34
CA GLY A 153 -13.77 -6.08 -11.30
C GLY A 153 -13.42 -7.57 -11.30
N ARG A 154 -13.94 -8.34 -12.25
CA ARG A 154 -13.51 -9.71 -12.49
C ARG A 154 -12.05 -9.77 -12.92
N PHE A 155 -11.35 -10.79 -12.43
CA PHE A 155 -10.03 -11.18 -12.89
C PHE A 155 -10.09 -12.59 -13.47
N TYR A 156 -9.36 -12.80 -14.54
CA TYR A 156 -9.22 -14.07 -15.23
C TYR A 156 -7.76 -14.51 -15.19
N ARG A 157 -7.51 -15.82 -15.23
CA ARG A 157 -6.14 -16.29 -15.44
C ARG A 157 -5.76 -16.00 -16.88
N ARG A 158 -4.51 -15.60 -17.09
CA ARG A 158 -4.00 -15.36 -18.44
C ARG A 158 -3.95 -16.64 -19.26
N SER A 159 -3.74 -17.80 -18.63
CA SER A 159 -3.82 -19.11 -19.28
C SER A 159 -5.20 -19.41 -19.88
N ASP A 160 -6.27 -18.80 -19.35
CA ASP A 160 -7.61 -19.01 -19.90
C ASP A 160 -7.84 -18.21 -21.18
N LEU A 161 -6.99 -17.21 -21.47
CA LEU A 161 -7.06 -16.44 -22.70
C LEU A 161 -6.69 -17.26 -23.93
N ASP A 162 -5.94 -18.35 -23.78
CA ASP A 162 -5.61 -19.24 -24.90
C ASP A 162 -6.88 -19.90 -25.49
N LYS A 163 -7.94 -20.01 -24.68
CA LYS A 163 -9.25 -20.52 -25.09
C LYS A 163 -10.19 -19.40 -25.58
N PHE A 164 -9.79 -18.14 -25.42
CA PHE A 164 -10.64 -16.99 -25.71
C PHE A 164 -10.54 -16.56 -27.17
N THR A 165 -11.64 -16.69 -27.90
CA THR A 165 -11.78 -16.17 -29.26
C THR A 165 -12.79 -15.03 -29.31
N PHE A 166 -12.39 -13.91 -29.93
CA PHE A 166 -13.22 -12.72 -30.07
C PHE A 166 -13.23 -12.23 -31.51
N ASP A 167 -14.32 -12.52 -32.22
CA ASP A 167 -14.57 -11.99 -33.56
C ASP A 167 -15.30 -10.66 -33.45
N ARG A 168 -14.63 -9.60 -33.87
CA ARG A 168 -15.15 -8.22 -33.82
C ARG A 168 -16.39 -7.99 -34.69
N LEU A 169 -16.64 -8.89 -35.64
CA LEU A 169 -17.75 -8.81 -36.61
C LEU A 169 -19.06 -9.46 -36.11
N ALA A 170 -19.03 -10.17 -34.99
CA ALA A 170 -20.19 -10.88 -34.44
C ALA A 170 -20.72 -10.27 -33.12
N ALA A 171 -20.22 -9.09 -32.73
CA ALA A 171 -20.52 -8.41 -31.47
C ALA A 171 -21.49 -7.22 -31.63
#